data_AF-A0A939UA96-F1
#
_entry.id   AF-A0A939UA96-F1
#
_cell.length_a   1.000
_cell.length_b   1.000
_cell.length_c   1.000
_cell.angle_alpha   90.00
_cell.angle_beta   90.00
_cell.angle_gamma   90.00
#
_symmetry.space_group_name_H-M   'P 1'
#
loop_
_entity.id
_entity.type
_entity.pdbx_description
1 polymer ?
#
loop_
_entity_poly.entity_id
_entity_poly.type
_entity_poly.pdbx_seq_one_letter_code
_entity_poly.pdbx_strand_id
1 'polypeptide(L)'
;ASLDAIITDPPWGLWEDISDMEGFYKKMFESFKRVLKPEGKMIILSARTRELEAAAQACDLSIQKSLHTLVNGKKATLYCL
;
A
#
# COMPACT_ATOMS: atom_id res chain seq x y z
N ALA A 1 9.50 -13.93 9.88
CA ALA A 1 9.86 -12.67 9.20
C ALA A 1 11.31 -12.73 8.73
N SER A 2 11.60 -12.30 7.50
CA SER A 2 12.94 -12.35 6.88
C SER A 2 13.28 -11.13 6.02
N LEU A 3 12.30 -10.28 5.68
CA LEU A 3 12.49 -9.14 4.78
C LEU A 3 12.66 -7.82 5.53
N ASP A 4 13.60 -6.99 5.08
CA ASP A 4 13.82 -5.62 5.59
C ASP A 4 12.89 -4.59 4.92
N ALA A 5 12.50 -4.82 3.67
CA ALA A 5 11.61 -3.94 2.94
C ALA A 5 10.78 -4.68 1.91
N ILE A 6 9.58 -4.16 1.65
CA ILE A 6 8.75 -4.51 0.50
C ILE A 6 8.46 -3.22 -0.24
N ILE A 7 8.79 -3.18 -1.53
CA ILE A 7 8.58 -2.01 -2.40
C ILE A 7 7.74 -2.47 -3.57
N THR A 8 6.55 -1.91 -3.75
CA THR A 8 5.59 -2.41 -4.75
C THR A 8 4.68 -1.32 -5.33
N ASP A 9 4.27 -1.55 -6.57
CA ASP A 9 3.20 -0.82 -7.27
C ASP A 9 2.02 -1.81 -7.49
N PRO A 10 1.17 -2.04 -6.47
CA PRO A 10 0.05 -2.95 -6.59
C PRO A 10 -0.98 -2.42 -7.60
N PRO A 11 -1.91 -3.28 -8.06
CA PRO A 11 -3.02 -2.84 -8.89
C PRO A 11 -3.76 -1.63 -8.28
N TRP A 12 -4.18 -0.69 -9.14
CA TRP A 12 -5.02 0.45 -8.76
C TRP A 12 -6.50 0.22 -9.10
N GLY A 13 -6.86 -0.95 -9.62
CA GLY A 13 -8.23 -1.23 -10.08
C GLY A 13 -8.70 -0.26 -11.17
N LEU A 14 -7.79 0.19 -12.06
CA LEU A 14 -8.12 1.07 -13.20
C LEU A 14 -8.34 0.30 -14.50
N TRP A 15 -7.76 -0.89 -14.61
CA TRP A 15 -7.82 -1.75 -15.80
C TRP A 15 -8.32 -3.16 -15.46
N GLU A 16 -8.00 -3.62 -14.24
CA GLU A 16 -8.54 -4.83 -13.64
C GLU A 16 -9.76 -4.44 -12.80
N ASP A 17 -10.88 -5.14 -12.98
CA ASP A 17 -12.10 -4.89 -12.20
C ASP A 17 -11.94 -5.51 -10.79
N ILE A 18 -11.32 -4.73 -9.90
CA ILE A 18 -11.21 -5.04 -8.48
C ILE A 18 -12.26 -4.19 -7.76
N SER A 19 -13.43 -4.78 -7.52
CA SER A 19 -14.59 -4.10 -6.93
C SER A 19 -14.35 -3.64 -5.49
N ASP A 20 -13.47 -4.31 -4.75
CA ASP A 20 -13.11 -4.00 -3.37
C ASP A 20 -11.60 -3.77 -3.22
N MET A 21 -11.16 -2.57 -3.57
CA MET A 21 -9.76 -2.17 -3.46
C MET A 21 -9.28 -2.10 -2.00
N GLU A 22 -10.14 -1.71 -1.06
CA GLU A 22 -9.78 -1.65 0.36
C GLU A 22 -9.52 -3.07 0.91
N GLY A 23 -10.42 -4.02 0.63
CA GLY A 23 -10.24 -5.42 1.00
C GLY A 23 -9.04 -6.08 0.34
N PHE A 24 -8.73 -5.71 -0.91
CA PHE A 24 -7.49 -6.12 -1.56
C PHE A 24 -6.26 -5.63 -0.79
N TYR A 25 -6.20 -4.34 -0.45
CA TYR A 25 -5.08 -3.77 0.31
C TYR A 25 -4.95 -4.37 1.71
N LYS A 26 -6.06 -4.64 2.41
CA LYS A 26 -6.03 -5.34 3.72
C LYS A 26 -5.35 -6.70 3.62
N LYS A 27 -5.78 -7.55 2.67
CA LYS A 27 -5.19 -8.89 2.45
C LYS A 27 -3.72 -8.80 2.04
N MET A 28 -3.36 -7.78 1.26
CA MET A 28 -1.97 -7.50 0.89
C MET A 28 -1.14 -7.16 2.14
N PHE A 29 -1.61 -6.24 2.99
CA PHE A 29 -0.93 -5.88 4.25
C PHE A 29 -0.76 -7.07 5.19
N GLU A 30 -1.80 -7.89 5.38
CA GLU A 30 -1.72 -9.12 6.18
C GLU A 30 -0.66 -10.08 5.64
N SER A 31 -0.57 -10.22 4.31
CA SER A 31 0.43 -11.06 3.67
C SER A 31 1.85 -10.52 3.88
N PHE A 32 2.03 -9.20 3.79
CA PHE A 32 3.31 -8.54 4.01
C PHE A 32 3.79 -8.66 5.46
N LYS A 33 2.89 -8.47 6.44
CA LYS A 33 3.19 -8.61 7.87
C LYS A 33 3.77 -9.99 8.24
N ARG A 34 3.40 -11.06 7.53
CA ARG A 34 3.95 -12.42 7.81
C ARG A 34 5.45 -12.53 7.50
N VAL A 35 5.94 -11.77 6.53
CA VAL A 35 7.31 -11.91 6.00
C VAL A 35 8.21 -10.73 6.37
N LEU A 36 7.64 -9.57 6.68
CA LEU A 36 8.37 -8.36 7.06
C LEU A 36 8.89 -8.46 8.50
N LYS A 37 10.14 -8.04 8.73
CA LYS A 37 10.70 -7.87 10.09
C LYS A 37 9.90 -6.81 10.86
N PRO A 38 9.91 -6.82 12.22
CA PRO A 38 9.21 -5.82 13.02
C PRO A 38 9.53 -4.36 12.63
N GLU A 39 10.80 -4.08 12.30
CA GLU A 39 11.29 -2.77 11.88
C GLU A 39 11.36 -2.62 10.34
N GLY A 40 10.85 -3.60 9.60
CA GLY A 40 10.86 -3.57 8.15
C GLY A 40 9.85 -2.58 7.60
N LYS A 41 10.07 -2.10 6.38
CA LYS A 41 9.26 -1.04 5.77
C LYS A 41 8.42 -1.51 4.59
N MET A 42 7.21 -0.99 4.49
CA MET A 42 6.38 -1.16 3.29
C MET A 42 6.34 0.16 2.51
N ILE A 43 6.83 0.12 1.27
CA ILE A 43 6.83 1.26 0.36
C ILE A 43 5.87 0.96 -0.79
N ILE A 44 4.79 1.73 -0.89
CA ILE A 44 3.66 1.41 -1.78
C ILE A 44 3.31 2.62 -2.61
N LEU A 45 3.29 2.44 -3.92
CA LEU A 45 2.77 3.42 -4.87
C LEU A 45 1.28 3.13 -5.13
N SER A 46 0.41 4.13 -4.99
CA SER A 46 -1.00 3.95 -5.32
C SER A 46 -1.66 5.24 -5.80
N ALA A 47 -2.57 5.11 -6.76
CA ALA A 47 -3.53 6.16 -7.12
C ALA A 47 -4.83 6.12 -6.31
N ARG A 48 -4.99 5.12 -5.43
CA ARG A 48 -6.16 4.86 -4.57
C ARG A 48 -5.90 5.27 -3.12
N THR A 49 -5.62 6.56 -2.93
CA THR A 49 -5.23 7.14 -1.63
C THR A 49 -6.23 6.80 -0.51
N ARG A 50 -7.53 6.97 -0.76
CA ARG A 50 -8.57 6.77 0.27
C ARG A 50 -8.63 5.31 0.73
N GLU A 51 -8.63 4.38 -0.22
CA GLU A 51 -8.75 2.94 0.05
C GLU A 51 -7.48 2.40 0.71
N LEU A 52 -6.31 2.88 0.30
CA LEU A 52 -5.04 2.49 0.92
C LEU A 52 -4.94 2.99 2.37
N GLU A 53 -5.30 4.25 2.62
CA GLU A 53 -5.27 4.84 3.96
C GLU A 53 -6.29 4.17 4.90
N ALA A 54 -7.50 3.90 4.41
CA ALA A 54 -8.51 3.16 5.15
C ALA A 54 -8.05 1.72 5.49
N ALA A 55 -7.45 1.02 4.52
CA ALA A 55 -6.90 -0.31 4.73
C ALA A 55 -5.72 -0.29 5.72
N ALA A 56 -4.84 0.71 5.65
CA ALA A 56 -3.73 0.87 6.59
C ALA A 56 -4.24 1.07 8.02
N GLN A 57 -5.20 1.99 8.20
CA GLN A 57 -5.84 2.24 9.49
C GLN A 57 -6.51 0.98 10.04
N ALA A 58 -7.27 0.27 9.22
CA ALA A 58 -7.96 -0.96 9.63
C ALA A 58 -7.00 -2.12 9.96
N CYS A 59 -5.77 -2.06 9.46
CA CYS A 59 -4.71 -3.01 9.78
C CYS A 59 -3.75 -2.49 10.86
N ASP A 60 -4.07 -1.41 11.59
CA ASP A 60 -3.19 -0.81 12.60
C ASP A 60 -1.78 -0.49 12.05
N LEU A 61 -1.68 -0.10 10.78
CA LEU A 61 -0.45 0.34 10.14
C LEU A 61 -0.39 1.86 10.14
N SER A 62 0.72 2.41 10.62
CA SER A 62 0.96 3.85 10.62
C SER A 62 1.62 4.28 9.31
N ILE A 63 1.08 5.30 8.66
CA ILE A 63 1.75 5.94 7.52
C ILE A 63 2.79 6.90 8.06
N GLN A 64 4.06 6.50 7.99
CA GLN A 64 5.20 7.27 8.49
C GLN A 64 5.53 8.46 7.59
N LYS A 65 5.35 8.28 6.27
CA LYS A 65 5.62 9.31 5.27
C LYS A 65 4.77 9.08 4.03
N SER A 66 4.34 10.17 3.41
CA SER A 66 3.73 10.17 2.09
C SER A 66 4.44 11.16 1.17
N LEU A 67 4.47 10.84 -0.12
CA LEU A 67 4.94 11.72 -1.18
C LEU A 67 3.91 11.71 -2.32
N HIS A 68 3.18 12.82 -2.48
CA HIS A 68 2.30 13.01 -3.61
C HIS A 68 3.13 13.22 -4.88
N THR A 69 2.79 12.51 -5.95
CA THR A 69 3.52 12.52 -7.21
C THR A 69 2.57 12.33 -8.39
N LEU A 70 3.13 12.38 -9.61
CA LEU A 70 2.45 12.03 -10.83
C LEU A 70 3.14 10.82 -11.47
N VAL A 71 2.34 9.85 -11.91
CA VAL A 71 2.80 8.72 -12.71
C VAL A 71 2.12 8.84 -14.07
N ASN A 72 2.91 9.13 -15.11
CA ASN A 72 2.40 9.39 -16.46
C ASN A 72 1.25 10.44 -16.47
N GLY A 73 1.40 11.51 -15.67
CA GLY A 73 0.42 12.58 -15.54
C GLY A 73 -0.80 12.26 -14.66
N LYS A 74 -0.94 11.03 -14.15
CA LYS A 74 -2.01 10.65 -13.20
C LYS A 74 -1.54 10.84 -11.77
N LYS A 75 -2.43 11.34 -10.91
CA LYS A 75 -2.15 11.51 -9.47
C LYS A 75 -1.90 10.16 -8.81
N ALA A 76 -0.80 10.07 -8.08
CA ALA A 76 -0.46 8.93 -7.25
C ALA A 76 0.25 9.41 -5.97
N THR A 77 0.34 8.54 -4.98
CA THR A 77 1.06 8.80 -3.74
C THR A 77 1.95 7.61 -3.43
N LEU A 78 3.20 7.88 -3.07
CA LEU A 78 4.11 6.90 -2.51
C LEU A 78 3.98 6.95 -0.99
N TYR A 79 3.63 5.83 -0.38
CA TYR A 79 3.46 5.67 1.07
C TYR A 79 4.62 4.87 1.65
N CYS A 80 5.13 5.29 2.80
CA CYS A 80 5.99 4.50 3.66
C CYS A 80 5.19 4.16 4.92
N LEU A 81 4.92 2.87 5.14
CA LEU A 81 4.28 2.32 6.34
C LEU A 81 5.31 1.55 7.17
#